data_AF-A0A535K1J4-F1
#
_entry.id   AF-A0A535K1J4-F1
#
_cell.length_a   1.000
_cell.length_b   1.000
_cell.length_c   1.000
_cell.angle_alpha   90.00
_cell.angle_beta   90.00
_cell.angle_gamma   90.00
#
_symmetry.space_group_name_H-M   'P 1'
#
loop_
_entity.id
_entity.type
_entity.pdbx_description
1 polymer ?
#
loop_
_entity_poly.entity_id
_entity_poly.type
_entity_poly.pdbx_seq_one_letter_code
_entity_poly.pdbx_strand_id
1 'polypeptide(L)'
;MVSTTILGTSKADLDKRIAQSYRALRSALEALPRERFTEKLRTGWSLNDNLAHLAAWEETVPPRVAGVLASGEDPKLYEDVDGFNARVARETKGKSTDDLFARWSVAHERLLETVRSLPEDAEKLAFDVVEWNTTGHYPDHYADIGAAIRTADDLLGLVQTPWIGFRLGVGAIGLPRFEEKTSTGWTFKDLVAHAAAWEERTASRLRTSRESGEGMLPGVDDADEFNAAVVVRTRGRDAREVIRELDAAHERVVDEIRKLGPEQLHANDDRVIAVVAGNTYGHYAEHFDELFAAVPKRPAELLEKMREGWRPFRRALNRLGLSALSETTPAGWTYKGMLGHLANWMEKIPGEMPNRLEGRRGPMADVNSENAREADESKSRSAHDAVERVHHAYQTVVDLVSALPADRDLNFMAMSLVVVYTYGHFVEHGRELEAAIPRTSTEFVQRIDAVWKPFRQAIRERGRAGLGERTPSGWTYKDLVAHAVGWMQQTVREMQSKEFRTGWTTETIQEFNDRSVRTHELVGAEAMVDELDTVYRRLVETVSGLGRSVSSSRKLGSTGTTAGRRWSHARSAMRGWK
;
A
#
# COMPACT_ATOMS: atom_id res chain seq x y z
N MET A 1 7.36 38.14 11.51
CA MET A 1 8.78 38.03 11.10
C MET A 1 9.43 37.01 12.00
N VAL A 2 9.48 35.76 11.54
CA VAL A 2 10.24 34.70 12.20
C VAL A 2 11.61 34.69 11.55
N SER A 3 12.65 34.89 12.36
CA SER A 3 14.04 34.96 11.92
C SER A 3 14.46 33.62 11.31
N THR A 4 14.70 33.59 10.00
CA THR A 4 15.37 32.48 9.29
C THR A 4 16.87 32.62 9.44
N THR A 5 17.35 32.54 10.69
CA THR A 5 18.76 32.22 10.93
C THR A 5 18.89 30.72 10.70
N ILE A 6 19.51 30.33 9.59
CA ILE A 6 19.88 28.93 9.33
C ILE A 6 20.80 28.54 10.49
N LEU A 7 20.25 27.81 11.46
CA LEU A 7 21.04 27.08 12.44
C LEU A 7 21.94 26.14 11.63
N GLY A 8 23.23 26.11 11.93
CA GLY A 8 24.14 25.13 11.34
C GLY A 8 23.51 23.73 11.44
N THR A 9 23.70 22.90 10.41
CA THR A 9 23.13 21.54 10.35
C THR A 9 23.38 20.84 11.69
N SER A 10 22.31 20.53 12.42
CA SER A 10 22.45 19.83 13.70
C SER A 10 23.03 18.45 13.47
N LYS A 11 23.65 17.83 14.48
CA LYS A 11 24.13 16.44 14.38
C LYS A 11 23.02 15.48 13.93
N ALA A 12 21.80 15.70 14.41
CA ALA A 12 20.63 14.93 14.01
C ALA A 12 20.25 15.14 12.53
N ASP A 13 20.32 16.38 12.03
CA ASP A 13 20.08 16.68 10.62
C ASP A 13 21.16 16.06 9.72
N LEU A 14 22.43 16.08 10.17
CA LEU A 14 23.54 15.47 9.44
C LEU A 14 23.40 13.94 9.37
N ASP A 15 23.14 13.27 10.50
CA ASP A 15 22.90 11.82 10.55
C ASP A 15 21.75 11.41 9.62
N LYS A 16 20.66 12.18 9.63
CA LYS A 16 19.52 11.98 8.72
C LYS A 16 19.94 12.13 7.25
N ARG A 17 20.63 13.22 6.88
CA ARG A 17 21.07 13.45 5.49
C ARG A 17 22.01 12.34 5.02
N ILE A 18 22.96 11.89 5.85
CA ILE A 18 23.87 10.78 5.54
C ILE A 18 23.09 9.51 5.25
N ALA A 19 22.17 9.12 6.13
CA ALA A 19 21.36 7.92 5.97
C ALA A 19 20.50 7.97 4.69
N GLN A 20 19.92 9.13 4.37
CA GLN A 20 19.12 9.33 3.16
C GLN A 20 19.96 9.20 1.89
N SER A 21 21.07 9.93 1.81
CA SER A 21 21.92 9.95 0.62
C SER A 21 22.64 8.61 0.41
N TYR A 22 23.05 7.92 1.47
CA TYR A 22 23.59 6.56 1.39
C TYR A 22 22.56 5.57 0.84
N ARG A 23 21.34 5.56 1.38
CA ARG A 23 20.26 4.68 0.88
C ARG A 23 19.94 4.95 -0.58
N ALA A 24 19.88 6.22 -0.99
CA ALA A 24 19.63 6.61 -2.37
C ALA A 24 20.71 6.10 -3.32
N LEU A 25 21.98 6.40 -3.01
CA LEU A 25 23.11 6.02 -3.85
C LEU A 25 23.28 4.50 -3.91
N ARG A 26 23.18 3.83 -2.76
CA ARG A 26 23.26 2.37 -2.67
C ARG A 26 22.15 1.70 -3.48
N SER A 27 20.90 2.14 -3.35
CA SER A 27 19.77 1.58 -4.10
C SER A 27 19.95 1.78 -5.61
N ALA A 28 20.50 2.91 -6.04
CA ALA A 28 20.76 3.17 -7.44
C ALA A 28 21.85 2.25 -8.00
N LEU A 29 22.90 1.97 -7.23
CA LEU A 29 23.94 1.01 -7.61
C LEU A 29 23.39 -0.43 -7.63
N GLU A 30 22.62 -0.85 -6.62
CA GLU A 30 22.03 -2.20 -6.55
C GLU A 30 21.05 -2.49 -7.70
N ALA A 31 20.46 -1.47 -8.30
CA ALA A 31 19.56 -1.59 -9.45
C ALA A 31 20.28 -1.89 -10.78
N LEU A 32 21.60 -1.70 -10.86
CA LEU A 32 22.37 -1.89 -12.09
C LEU A 32 22.84 -3.36 -12.26
N PRO A 33 22.96 -3.87 -13.51
CA PRO A 33 23.37 -5.26 -13.74
C PRO A 33 24.77 -5.57 -13.24
N ARG A 34 24.90 -6.63 -12.42
CA ARG A 34 26.12 -6.96 -11.66
C ARG A 34 27.32 -7.23 -12.56
N GLU A 35 27.09 -7.89 -13.68
CA GLU A 35 28.08 -8.29 -14.67
C GLU A 35 28.78 -7.10 -15.35
N ARG A 36 28.20 -5.89 -15.26
CA ARG A 36 28.76 -4.67 -15.87
C ARG A 36 29.61 -3.85 -14.91
N PHE A 37 29.72 -4.24 -13.64
CA PHE A 37 30.40 -3.43 -12.62
C PHE A 37 31.90 -3.28 -12.83
N THR A 38 32.52 -4.19 -13.60
CA THR A 38 33.95 -4.15 -13.95
C THR A 38 34.22 -3.38 -15.24
N GLU A 39 33.18 -3.01 -16.00
CA GLU A 39 33.33 -2.31 -17.28
C GLU A 39 33.72 -0.85 -17.05
N LYS A 40 34.56 -0.32 -17.93
CA LYS A 40 34.94 1.09 -17.88
C LYS A 40 33.81 1.96 -18.41
N LEU A 41 33.42 2.95 -17.61
CA LEU A 41 32.47 3.99 -17.96
C LEU A 41 33.16 5.07 -18.79
N ARG A 42 32.37 6.00 -19.35
CA ARG A 42 32.88 7.19 -20.05
C ARG A 42 33.72 8.11 -19.15
N THR A 43 33.62 7.96 -17.83
CA THR A 43 34.44 8.65 -16.81
C THR A 43 35.82 8.01 -16.63
N GLY A 44 36.10 6.85 -17.27
CA GLY A 44 37.36 6.11 -17.16
C GLY A 44 37.44 5.19 -15.94
N TRP A 45 36.46 5.25 -15.05
CA TRP A 45 36.31 4.40 -13.87
C TRP A 45 35.28 3.30 -14.14
N SER A 46 35.38 2.19 -13.42
CA SER A 46 34.30 1.19 -13.35
C SER A 46 33.41 1.46 -12.14
N LEU A 47 32.22 0.85 -12.07
CA LEU A 47 31.39 0.94 -10.86
C LEU A 47 32.07 0.28 -9.65
N ASN A 48 32.89 -0.75 -9.87
CA ASN A 48 33.74 -1.33 -8.82
C ASN A 48 34.77 -0.33 -8.30
N ASP A 49 35.40 0.46 -9.19
CA ASP A 49 36.32 1.52 -8.79
C ASP A 49 35.60 2.58 -7.94
N ASN A 50 34.39 2.98 -8.34
CA ASN A 50 33.54 3.92 -7.60
C ASN A 50 33.14 3.38 -6.21
N LEU A 51 32.70 2.12 -6.10
CA LEU A 51 32.36 1.49 -4.81
C LEU A 51 33.55 1.46 -3.85
N ALA A 52 34.73 1.07 -4.36
CA ALA A 52 35.93 1.03 -3.55
C ALA A 52 36.36 2.42 -3.07
N HIS A 53 36.20 3.43 -3.94
CA HIS A 53 36.45 4.84 -3.62
C HIS A 53 35.50 5.38 -2.56
N LEU A 54 34.19 5.17 -2.71
CA LEU A 54 33.20 5.52 -1.69
C LEU A 54 33.56 4.91 -0.32
N ALA A 55 33.85 3.61 -0.29
CA ALA A 55 34.27 2.94 0.93
C ALA A 55 35.56 3.53 1.52
N ALA A 56 36.57 3.77 0.68
CA ALA A 56 37.86 4.27 1.13
C ALA A 56 37.78 5.69 1.69
N TRP A 57 36.95 6.57 1.13
CA TRP A 57 36.75 7.92 1.67
C TRP A 57 36.02 7.91 3.01
N GLU A 58 34.99 7.08 3.17
CA GLU A 58 34.34 6.90 4.48
C GLU A 58 35.28 6.29 5.52
N GLU A 59 36.18 5.39 5.13
CA GLU A 59 37.22 4.85 6.01
C GLU A 59 38.18 5.94 6.54
N THR A 60 38.31 7.09 5.85
CA THR A 60 39.12 8.22 6.35
C THR A 60 38.42 9.01 7.45
N VAL A 61 37.09 8.93 7.56
CA VAL A 61 36.32 9.80 8.47
C VAL A 61 36.63 9.53 9.94
N PRO A 62 36.58 8.28 10.47
CA PRO A 62 36.86 8.04 11.88
C PRO A 62 38.22 8.57 12.36
N PRO A 63 39.37 8.29 11.70
CA PRO A 63 40.66 8.83 12.14
C PRO A 63 40.78 10.34 11.96
N ARG A 64 40.16 10.94 10.93
CA ARG A 64 40.18 12.41 10.74
C ARG A 64 39.39 13.13 11.81
N VAL A 65 38.18 12.67 12.11
CA VAL A 65 37.35 13.20 13.20
C VAL A 65 38.06 13.05 14.54
N ALA A 66 38.66 11.88 14.82
CA ALA A 66 39.43 11.68 16.05
C ALA A 66 40.61 12.65 16.17
N GLY A 67 41.31 12.94 15.08
CA GLY A 67 42.37 13.95 15.03
C GLY A 67 41.85 15.36 15.34
N VAL A 68 40.77 15.77 14.68
CA VAL A 68 40.13 17.08 14.93
C VAL A 68 39.70 17.21 16.39
N LEU A 69 39.07 16.19 16.96
CA LEU A 69 38.65 16.22 18.37
C LEU A 69 39.84 16.24 19.35
N ALA A 70 41.01 15.71 18.96
CA ALA A 70 42.18 15.64 19.82
C ALA A 70 43.07 16.90 19.74
N SER A 71 43.21 17.50 18.55
CA SER A 71 44.17 18.59 18.30
C SER A 71 43.58 19.82 17.60
N GLY A 72 42.30 19.81 17.24
CA GLY A 72 41.66 20.87 16.45
C GLY A 72 42.11 20.92 14.98
N GLU A 73 42.86 19.91 14.53
CA GLU A 73 43.45 19.86 13.18
C GLU A 73 43.04 18.58 12.45
N ASP A 74 42.73 18.70 11.16
CA ASP A 74 42.44 17.55 10.29
C ASP A 74 43.75 16.87 9.86
N PRO A 75 44.00 15.61 10.27
CA PRO A 75 45.26 14.94 10.00
C PRO A 75 45.43 14.63 8.51
N LYS A 76 46.63 14.89 7.97
CA LYS A 76 46.98 14.51 6.59
C LYS A 76 47.18 12.99 6.49
N LEU A 77 46.19 12.28 5.95
CA LEU A 77 46.22 10.81 5.78
C LEU A 77 46.78 10.35 4.41
N TYR A 78 46.91 11.25 3.46
CA TYR A 78 47.37 10.98 2.10
C TYR A 78 48.15 12.17 1.55
N GLU A 79 49.10 11.93 0.65
CA GLU A 79 49.93 12.99 0.06
C GLU A 79 49.13 13.88 -0.89
N ASP A 80 48.37 13.26 -1.77
CA ASP A 80 47.50 13.90 -2.75
C ASP A 80 46.27 13.01 -3.05
N VAL A 81 45.18 13.65 -3.48
CA VAL A 81 43.87 13.02 -3.73
C VAL A 81 43.94 12.04 -4.91
N ASP A 82 44.64 12.41 -5.99
CA ASP A 82 44.71 11.60 -7.21
C ASP A 82 45.48 10.29 -6.98
N GLY A 83 46.59 10.35 -6.24
CA GLY A 83 47.40 9.22 -5.83
C GLY A 83 46.64 8.27 -4.90
N PHE A 84 45.85 8.82 -3.96
CA PHE A 84 44.95 8.05 -3.12
C PHE A 84 43.90 7.31 -3.95
N ASN A 85 43.16 8.03 -4.80
CA ASN A 85 42.11 7.50 -5.65
C ASN A 85 42.65 6.42 -6.61
N ALA A 86 43.80 6.68 -7.27
CA ALA A 86 44.43 5.73 -8.18
C ALA A 86 44.91 4.46 -7.46
N ARG A 87 45.34 4.56 -6.20
CA ARG A 87 45.69 3.38 -5.38
C ARG A 87 44.45 2.56 -5.07
N VAL A 88 43.38 3.19 -4.58
CA VAL A 88 42.11 2.52 -4.25
C VAL A 88 41.50 1.85 -5.48
N ALA A 89 41.50 2.50 -6.64
CA ALA A 89 41.04 1.90 -7.89
C ALA A 89 41.86 0.66 -8.30
N ARG A 90 43.16 0.59 -7.97
CA ARG A 90 43.96 -0.63 -8.23
C ARG A 90 43.61 -1.79 -7.28
N GLU A 91 43.15 -1.48 -6.06
CA GLU A 91 42.78 -2.48 -5.04
C GLU A 91 41.51 -3.27 -5.43
N THR A 92 40.72 -2.78 -6.39
CA THR A 92 39.52 -3.47 -6.89
C THR A 92 39.85 -4.73 -7.69
N LYS A 93 41.06 -4.83 -8.22
CA LYS A 93 41.48 -5.96 -9.07
C LYS A 93 41.40 -7.27 -8.31
N GLY A 94 40.56 -8.19 -8.80
CA GLY A 94 40.37 -9.52 -8.21
C GLY A 94 39.43 -9.54 -7.01
N LYS A 95 38.76 -8.42 -6.68
CA LYS A 95 37.67 -8.38 -5.70
C LYS A 95 36.35 -8.64 -6.39
N SER A 96 35.44 -9.36 -5.72
CA SER A 96 34.07 -9.47 -6.19
C SER A 96 33.32 -8.16 -5.92
N THR A 97 32.31 -7.86 -6.72
CA THR A 97 31.45 -6.69 -6.48
C THR A 97 30.77 -6.78 -5.10
N ASP A 98 30.42 -7.99 -4.64
CA ASP A 98 29.81 -8.22 -3.32
C ASP A 98 30.77 -7.86 -2.19
N ASP A 99 32.07 -8.20 -2.30
CA ASP A 99 33.08 -7.80 -1.32
C ASP A 99 33.21 -6.27 -1.24
N LEU A 100 33.08 -5.57 -2.36
CA LEU A 100 33.18 -4.10 -2.40
C LEU A 100 31.96 -3.43 -1.77
N PHE A 101 30.74 -3.94 -2.02
CA PHE A 101 29.55 -3.49 -1.30
C PHE A 101 29.65 -3.77 0.21
N ALA A 102 30.18 -4.94 0.60
CA ALA A 102 30.38 -5.28 2.00
C ALA A 102 31.42 -4.34 2.66
N ARG A 103 32.52 -4.02 1.97
CA ARG A 103 33.51 -3.03 2.44
C ARG A 103 32.85 -1.68 2.67
N TRP A 104 32.05 -1.20 1.71
CA TRP A 104 31.36 0.08 1.84
C TRP A 104 30.34 0.08 2.98
N SER A 105 29.56 -0.99 3.17
CA SER A 105 28.67 -1.14 4.33
C SER A 105 29.41 -1.03 5.66
N VAL A 106 30.54 -1.73 5.82
CA VAL A 106 31.33 -1.70 7.05
C VAL A 106 31.93 -0.30 7.28
N ALA A 107 32.41 0.36 6.24
CA ALA A 107 32.90 1.74 6.33
C ALA A 107 31.79 2.69 6.80
N HIS A 108 30.60 2.55 6.22
CA HIS A 108 29.43 3.37 6.54
C HIS A 108 28.96 3.19 7.98
N GLU A 109 28.90 1.96 8.47
CA GLU A 109 28.51 1.69 9.86
C GLU A 109 29.49 2.33 10.86
N ARG A 110 30.80 2.26 10.59
CA ARG A 110 31.84 2.92 11.42
C ARG A 110 31.75 4.44 11.35
N LEU A 111 31.43 4.98 10.18
CA LEU A 111 31.19 6.40 10.01
C LEU A 111 29.98 6.85 10.83
N LEU A 112 28.86 6.12 10.79
CA LEU A 112 27.68 6.44 11.60
C LEU A 112 27.97 6.32 13.10
N GLU A 113 28.76 5.34 13.54
CA GLU A 113 29.23 5.26 14.93
C GLU A 113 30.05 6.50 15.33
N THR A 114 30.92 6.97 14.44
CA THR A 114 31.69 8.21 14.62
C THR A 114 30.75 9.40 14.77
N VAL A 115 29.79 9.57 13.85
CA VAL A 115 28.79 10.67 13.91
C VAL A 115 27.99 10.63 15.20
N ARG A 116 27.48 9.46 15.60
CA ARG A 116 26.72 9.29 16.84
C ARG A 116 27.54 9.61 18.09
N SER A 117 28.85 9.44 18.03
CA SER A 117 29.78 9.73 19.12
C SER A 117 30.25 11.18 19.17
N LEU A 118 29.98 11.99 18.12
CA LEU A 118 30.33 13.42 18.12
C LEU A 118 29.59 14.17 19.24
N PRO A 119 30.27 15.04 20.01
CA PRO A 119 29.60 16.03 20.85
C PRO A 119 28.71 16.96 20.02
N GLU A 120 27.57 17.40 20.58
CA GLU A 120 26.68 18.37 19.91
C GLU A 120 27.38 19.72 19.66
N ASP A 121 28.36 20.06 20.51
CA ASP A 121 29.19 21.26 20.45
C ASP A 121 30.59 21.01 19.87
N ALA A 122 30.77 19.89 19.14
CA ALA A 122 32.03 19.58 18.47
C ALA A 122 32.44 20.70 17.50
N GLU A 123 33.75 20.81 17.24
CA GLU A 123 34.27 21.78 16.29
C GLU A 123 33.62 21.60 14.90
N LYS A 124 33.29 22.71 14.24
CA LYS A 124 32.71 22.71 12.88
C LYS A 124 33.50 21.83 11.91
N LEU A 125 34.82 21.81 12.04
CA LEU A 125 35.71 21.01 11.20
C LEU A 125 35.41 19.50 11.30
N ALA A 126 34.99 18.98 12.46
CA ALA A 126 34.61 17.58 12.60
C ALA A 126 33.34 17.26 11.80
N PHE A 127 32.36 18.17 11.79
CA PHE A 127 31.16 18.05 10.95
C PHE A 127 31.49 18.19 9.47
N ASP A 128 32.37 19.14 9.11
CA ASP A 128 32.82 19.35 7.72
C ASP A 128 33.51 18.11 7.16
N VAL A 129 34.39 17.46 7.94
CA VAL A 129 35.04 16.19 7.55
C VAL A 129 34.00 15.12 7.23
N VAL A 130 32.95 14.98 8.04
CA VAL A 130 31.88 14.02 7.77
C VAL A 130 31.14 14.39 6.48
N GLU A 131 30.71 15.66 6.35
CA GLU A 131 29.95 16.13 5.19
C GLU A 131 30.72 15.97 3.88
N TRP A 132 32.01 16.36 3.84
CA TRP A 132 32.86 16.23 2.67
C TRP A 132 33.04 14.80 2.17
N ASN A 133 32.88 13.79 3.03
CA ASN A 133 33.06 12.39 2.66
C ASN A 133 31.73 11.64 2.51
N THR A 134 30.60 12.31 2.71
CA THR A 134 29.26 11.72 2.64
C THR A 134 28.32 12.59 1.82
N THR A 135 27.51 13.43 2.46
CA THR A 135 26.44 14.21 1.83
C THR A 135 26.96 15.25 0.82
N GLY A 136 28.21 15.68 0.97
CA GLY A 136 28.90 16.56 0.02
C GLY A 136 29.60 15.84 -1.13
N HIS A 137 29.73 14.51 -1.09
CA HIS A 137 30.51 13.72 -2.05
C HIS A 137 29.71 12.64 -2.79
N TYR A 138 28.76 11.98 -2.12
CA TYR A 138 27.83 11.05 -2.78
C TYR A 138 27.16 11.64 -4.04
N PRO A 139 26.77 12.94 -4.07
CA PRO A 139 26.17 13.53 -5.27
C PRO A 139 27.05 13.43 -6.53
N ASP A 140 28.38 13.45 -6.40
CA ASP A 140 29.32 13.42 -7.53
C ASP A 140 29.22 12.12 -8.32
N HIS A 141 28.81 11.02 -7.66
CA HIS A 141 28.72 9.69 -8.26
C HIS A 141 27.40 9.40 -9.00
N TYR A 142 26.43 10.31 -8.97
CA TYR A 142 25.25 10.17 -9.83
C TYR A 142 25.59 10.31 -11.32
N ALA A 143 26.68 11.00 -11.66
CA ALA A 143 27.19 11.06 -13.03
C ALA A 143 27.74 9.70 -13.49
N ASP A 144 28.42 8.96 -12.60
CA ASP A 144 28.89 7.59 -12.89
C ASP A 144 27.72 6.62 -13.06
N ILE A 145 26.69 6.74 -12.21
CA ILE A 145 25.44 5.99 -12.37
C ILE A 145 24.77 6.33 -13.70
N GLY A 146 24.67 7.62 -14.04
CA GLY A 146 24.15 8.07 -15.33
C GLY A 146 24.92 7.50 -16.51
N ALA A 147 26.26 7.49 -16.43
CA ALA A 147 27.13 6.86 -17.42
C ALA A 147 26.97 5.33 -17.51
N ALA A 148 26.49 4.69 -16.45
CA ALA A 148 26.22 3.26 -16.42
C ALA A 148 24.83 2.90 -16.96
N ILE A 149 23.91 3.84 -17.16
CA ILE A 149 22.62 3.59 -17.79
C ILE A 149 22.83 3.52 -19.31
N ARG A 150 22.47 2.40 -19.95
CA ARG A 150 22.57 2.21 -21.42
C ARG A 150 21.23 2.11 -22.10
N THR A 151 20.25 1.57 -21.38
CA THR A 151 18.94 1.23 -21.92
C THR A 151 17.82 1.79 -21.05
N ALA A 152 16.62 1.83 -21.62
CA ALA A 152 15.42 2.14 -20.85
C ALA A 152 15.24 1.15 -19.70
N ASP A 153 15.61 -0.13 -19.89
CA ASP A 153 15.51 -1.16 -18.85
C ASP A 153 16.43 -0.87 -17.66
N ASP A 154 17.66 -0.37 -17.90
CA ASP A 154 18.54 0.07 -16.82
C ASP A 154 17.87 1.20 -16.00
N LEU A 155 17.38 2.25 -16.67
CA LEU A 155 16.72 3.37 -15.99
C LEU A 155 15.44 2.93 -15.27
N LEU A 156 14.67 1.99 -15.83
CA LEU A 156 13.51 1.40 -15.18
C LEU A 156 13.91 0.62 -13.93
N GLY A 157 15.03 -0.10 -13.95
CA GLY A 157 15.57 -0.76 -12.76
C GLY A 157 15.81 0.23 -11.62
N LEU A 158 16.43 1.38 -11.92
CA LEU A 158 16.65 2.44 -10.95
C LEU A 158 15.34 3.05 -10.41
N VAL A 159 14.34 3.24 -11.26
CA VAL A 159 13.02 3.78 -10.85
C VAL A 159 12.25 2.77 -9.99
N GLN A 160 12.18 1.51 -10.42
CA GLN A 160 11.34 0.49 -9.80
C GLN A 160 11.86 0.04 -8.43
N THR A 161 13.19 -0.05 -8.26
CA THR A 161 13.80 -0.59 -7.04
C THR A 161 13.36 0.16 -5.76
N PRO A 162 13.53 1.49 -5.65
CA PRO A 162 13.05 2.26 -4.51
C PRO A 162 11.55 2.53 -4.54
N TRP A 163 10.92 2.57 -5.72
CA TRP A 163 9.46 2.69 -5.84
C TRP A 163 8.73 1.59 -5.07
N ILE A 164 9.20 0.34 -5.15
CA ILE A 164 8.58 -0.80 -4.44
C ILE A 164 8.57 -0.53 -2.94
N GLY A 165 9.69 -0.12 -2.35
CA GLY A 165 9.79 0.20 -0.93
C GLY A 165 8.90 1.37 -0.54
N PHE A 166 8.95 2.46 -1.31
CA PHE A 166 8.14 3.66 -1.10
C PHE A 166 6.64 3.34 -1.14
N ARG A 167 6.17 2.68 -2.21
CA ARG A 167 4.75 2.39 -2.41
C ARG A 167 4.20 1.38 -1.40
N LEU A 168 5.02 0.42 -0.95
CA LEU A 168 4.67 -0.47 0.16
C LEU A 168 4.58 0.29 1.48
N GLY A 169 5.47 1.23 1.74
CA GLY A 169 5.39 2.14 2.89
C GLY A 169 4.09 2.95 2.89
N VAL A 170 3.72 3.54 1.75
CA VAL A 170 2.45 4.27 1.56
C VAL A 170 1.23 3.38 1.86
N GLY A 171 1.27 2.10 1.49
CA GLY A 171 0.21 1.15 1.85
C GLY A 171 0.19 0.82 3.33
N ALA A 172 1.37 0.68 3.94
CA ALA A 172 1.54 0.19 5.31
C ALA A 172 1.08 1.18 6.40
N ILE A 173 1.10 2.48 6.14
CA ILE A 173 0.62 3.46 7.14
C ILE A 173 -0.90 3.35 7.39
N GLY A 174 -1.65 2.80 6.43
CA GLY A 174 -3.10 2.64 6.48
C GLY A 174 -3.86 3.95 6.24
N LEU A 175 -5.06 3.85 5.65
CA LEU A 175 -5.87 5.03 5.26
C LEU A 175 -6.10 6.05 6.38
N PRO A 176 -6.37 5.67 7.66
CA PRO A 176 -6.60 6.66 8.71
C PRO A 176 -5.41 7.60 8.94
N ARG A 177 -4.17 7.13 8.75
CA ARG A 177 -2.96 7.94 8.97
C ARG A 177 -2.72 9.00 7.90
N PHE A 178 -3.43 8.97 6.78
CA PHE A 178 -3.25 9.94 5.71
C PHE A 178 -3.56 11.38 6.14
N GLU A 179 -4.37 11.58 7.18
CA GLU A 179 -4.66 12.90 7.76
C GLU A 179 -3.65 13.32 8.86
N GLU A 180 -2.80 12.41 9.33
CA GLU A 180 -1.77 12.71 10.32
C GLU A 180 -0.64 13.55 9.71
N LYS A 181 0.01 14.34 10.57
CA LYS A 181 1.10 15.22 10.17
C LYS A 181 2.44 14.47 10.15
N THR A 182 3.22 14.75 9.12
CA THR A 182 4.61 14.35 8.99
C THR A 182 5.51 15.30 9.78
N SER A 183 6.81 14.98 9.88
CA SER A 183 7.81 15.84 10.54
C SER A 183 7.96 17.23 9.92
N THR A 184 7.52 17.43 8.68
CA THR A 184 7.59 18.72 7.95
C THR A 184 6.30 19.54 8.06
N GLY A 185 5.27 19.03 8.75
CA GLY A 185 3.99 19.71 8.92
C GLY A 185 2.99 19.49 7.77
N TRP A 186 3.36 18.72 6.75
CA TRP A 186 2.43 18.20 5.74
C TRP A 186 1.60 17.06 6.31
N THR A 187 0.44 16.75 5.71
CA THR A 187 -0.19 15.45 5.98
C THR A 187 0.50 14.36 5.15
N PHE A 188 0.40 13.09 5.56
CA PHE A 188 0.87 11.98 4.70
C PHE A 188 0.16 11.97 3.34
N LYS A 189 -1.10 12.42 3.27
CA LYS A 189 -1.82 12.61 2.01
C LYS A 189 -1.19 13.69 1.13
N ASP A 190 -0.73 14.79 1.71
CA ASP A 190 -0.04 15.85 0.99
C ASP A 190 1.28 15.34 0.39
N LEU A 191 2.07 14.58 1.17
CA LEU A 191 3.31 13.96 0.70
C LEU A 191 3.08 13.05 -0.51
N VAL A 192 2.06 12.18 -0.45
CA VAL A 192 1.73 11.27 -1.56
C VAL A 192 1.22 12.05 -2.78
N ALA A 193 0.42 13.11 -2.58
CA ALA A 193 -0.04 13.96 -3.68
C ALA A 193 1.11 14.74 -4.34
N HIS A 194 2.08 15.18 -3.54
CA HIS A 194 3.31 15.83 -3.99
C HIS A 194 4.13 14.90 -4.88
N ALA A 195 4.40 13.67 -4.43
CA ALA A 195 5.10 12.68 -5.25
C ALA A 195 4.36 12.42 -6.58
N ALA A 196 3.03 12.23 -6.53
CA ALA A 196 2.21 12.03 -7.73
C ALA A 196 2.29 13.20 -8.72
N ALA A 197 2.33 14.44 -8.21
CA ALA A 197 2.39 15.64 -9.03
C ALA A 197 3.72 15.77 -9.80
N TRP A 198 4.83 15.45 -9.14
CA TRP A 198 6.16 15.49 -9.75
C TRP A 198 6.37 14.36 -10.76
N GLU A 199 5.82 13.18 -10.50
CA GLU A 199 5.82 12.07 -11.47
C GLU A 199 4.97 12.38 -12.70
N GLU A 200 3.75 12.90 -12.53
CA GLU A 200 2.89 13.28 -13.66
C GLU A 200 3.55 14.37 -14.52
N ARG A 201 4.20 15.35 -13.88
CA ARG A 201 4.98 16.36 -14.59
C ARG A 201 6.13 15.70 -15.35
N THR A 202 6.86 14.79 -14.72
CA THR A 202 7.97 14.07 -15.35
C THR A 202 7.51 13.29 -16.58
N ALA A 203 6.41 12.55 -16.49
CA ALA A 203 5.83 11.84 -17.63
C ALA A 203 5.47 12.81 -18.77
N SER A 204 4.89 13.97 -18.45
CA SER A 204 4.58 15.00 -19.44
C SER A 204 5.83 15.55 -20.13
N ARG A 205 6.89 15.85 -19.36
CA ARG A 205 8.17 16.35 -19.89
C ARG A 205 8.86 15.32 -20.78
N LEU A 206 8.85 14.05 -20.39
CA LEU A 206 9.39 12.95 -21.20
C LEU A 206 8.61 12.78 -22.50
N ARG A 207 7.29 12.79 -22.44
CA ARG A 207 6.42 12.70 -23.61
C ARG A 207 6.73 13.82 -24.60
N THR A 208 6.76 15.07 -24.14
CA THR A 208 7.08 16.22 -24.99
C THR A 208 8.46 16.06 -25.62
N SER A 209 9.50 15.83 -24.81
CA SER A 209 10.88 15.64 -25.33
C SER A 209 10.97 14.55 -26.40
N ARG A 210 10.22 13.45 -26.24
CA ARG A 210 10.19 12.34 -27.19
C ARG A 210 9.44 12.68 -28.47
N GLU A 211 8.36 13.46 -28.39
CA GLU A 211 7.47 13.78 -29.52
C GLU A 211 7.91 15.01 -30.32
N SER A 212 8.40 16.06 -29.67
CA SER A 212 8.83 17.30 -30.35
C SER A 212 10.27 17.25 -30.84
N GLY A 213 11.15 16.48 -30.20
CA GLY A 213 12.60 16.53 -30.44
C GLY A 213 13.26 17.84 -29.99
N GLU A 214 12.50 18.93 -29.88
CA GLU A 214 12.80 20.12 -29.08
C GLU A 214 12.86 19.69 -27.60
N GLY A 215 13.92 20.07 -26.90
CA GLY A 215 14.29 19.55 -25.57
C GLY A 215 13.18 19.59 -24.50
N MET A 216 13.48 19.03 -23.32
CA MET A 216 12.49 18.93 -22.24
C MET A 216 11.82 20.26 -21.91
N LEU A 217 10.49 20.22 -21.68
CA LEU A 217 9.75 21.34 -21.12
C LEU A 217 10.46 21.89 -19.88
N PRO A 218 10.43 23.22 -19.66
CA PRO A 218 11.07 23.83 -18.50
C PRO A 218 10.53 23.26 -17.18
N GLY A 219 11.34 23.41 -16.13
CA GLY A 219 10.93 23.13 -14.76
C GLY A 219 9.76 24.01 -14.33
N VAL A 220 9.37 23.91 -13.06
CA VAL A 220 8.56 24.97 -12.45
C VAL A 220 9.50 26.13 -12.10
N ASP A 221 8.99 27.36 -12.18
CA ASP A 221 9.77 28.55 -11.84
C ASP A 221 10.01 28.62 -10.32
N ASP A 222 9.01 28.24 -9.53
CA ASP A 222 9.06 28.15 -8.08
C ASP A 222 8.49 26.79 -7.62
N ALA A 223 9.36 25.97 -7.02
CA ALA A 223 8.98 24.65 -6.50
C ALA A 223 8.10 24.75 -5.25
N ASP A 224 8.29 25.76 -4.41
CA ASP A 224 7.50 25.95 -3.19
C ASP A 224 6.07 26.39 -3.54
N GLU A 225 5.91 27.30 -4.51
CA GLU A 225 4.59 27.68 -5.00
C GLU A 225 3.86 26.48 -5.62
N PHE A 226 4.57 25.69 -6.44
CA PHE A 226 4.02 24.46 -7.01
C PHE A 226 3.56 23.48 -5.92
N ASN A 227 4.43 23.18 -4.95
CA ASN A 227 4.13 22.26 -3.84
C ASN A 227 2.96 22.78 -3.00
N ALA A 228 2.92 24.07 -2.68
CA ALA A 228 1.82 24.69 -1.95
C ALA A 228 0.48 24.55 -2.71
N ALA A 229 0.49 24.72 -4.04
CA ALA A 229 -0.70 24.50 -4.86
C ALA A 229 -1.16 23.02 -4.84
N VAL A 230 -0.22 22.07 -4.82
CA VAL A 230 -0.53 20.63 -4.64
C VAL A 230 -1.20 20.37 -3.29
N VAL A 231 -0.66 20.94 -2.21
CA VAL A 231 -1.25 20.82 -0.86
C VAL A 231 -2.66 21.39 -0.84
N VAL A 232 -2.86 22.60 -1.39
CA VAL A 232 -4.19 23.25 -1.42
C VAL A 232 -5.23 22.39 -2.13
N ARG A 233 -4.91 21.85 -3.32
CA ARG A 233 -5.85 20.98 -4.05
C ARG A 233 -6.08 19.62 -3.39
N THR A 234 -5.20 19.18 -2.50
CA THR A 234 -5.28 17.88 -1.82
C THR A 234 -6.23 17.90 -0.62
N ARG A 235 -6.49 19.08 -0.05
CA ARG A 235 -7.36 19.25 1.12
C ARG A 235 -8.76 18.69 0.87
N GLY A 236 -9.24 17.89 1.84
CA GLY A 236 -10.58 17.29 1.80
C GLY A 236 -10.76 16.14 0.79
N ARG A 237 -9.73 15.79 0.00
CA ARG A 237 -9.78 14.64 -0.91
C ARG A 237 -9.68 13.32 -0.17
N ASP A 238 -10.29 12.28 -0.73
CA ASP A 238 -10.18 10.90 -0.23
C ASP A 238 -8.76 10.38 -0.50
N ALA A 239 -8.11 9.80 0.52
CA ALA A 239 -6.74 9.29 0.41
C ALA A 239 -6.58 8.21 -0.68
N ARG A 240 -7.60 7.36 -0.88
CA ARG A 240 -7.59 6.33 -1.94
C ARG A 240 -7.52 7.00 -3.32
N GLU A 241 -8.21 8.14 -3.45
CA GLU A 241 -8.02 9.22 -4.44
C GLU A 241 -6.59 9.38 -4.91
N VAL A 242 -5.84 9.94 -3.98
CA VAL A 242 -4.46 10.39 -4.13
C VAL A 242 -3.52 9.22 -4.38
N ILE A 243 -3.71 8.08 -3.71
CA ILE A 243 -2.92 6.87 -3.95
C ILE A 243 -3.06 6.39 -5.39
N ARG A 244 -4.28 6.41 -5.96
CA ARG A 244 -4.48 6.03 -7.38
C ARG A 244 -3.85 7.01 -8.34
N GLU A 245 -3.82 8.29 -8.00
CA GLU A 245 -3.11 9.30 -8.80
C GLU A 245 -1.61 9.06 -8.80
N LEU A 246 -1.03 8.72 -7.64
CA LEU A 246 0.36 8.32 -7.53
C LEU A 246 0.64 7.09 -8.42
N ASP A 247 -0.16 6.02 -8.28
CA ASP A 247 -0.01 4.80 -9.08
C ASP A 247 -0.11 5.08 -10.59
N ALA A 248 -1.08 5.91 -11.00
CA ALA A 248 -1.27 6.26 -12.41
C ALA A 248 -0.16 7.17 -12.95
N ALA A 249 0.34 8.12 -12.15
CA ALA A 249 1.46 8.97 -12.52
C ALA A 249 2.73 8.13 -12.71
N HIS A 250 2.97 7.17 -11.81
CA HIS A 250 4.07 6.23 -11.89
C HIS A 250 4.00 5.36 -13.13
N GLU A 251 2.84 4.76 -13.42
CA GLU A 251 2.62 4.00 -14.65
C GLU A 251 2.93 4.82 -15.91
N ARG A 252 2.55 6.12 -15.94
CA ARG A 252 2.87 7.00 -17.07
C ARG A 252 4.35 7.29 -17.20
N VAL A 253 5.07 7.53 -16.10
CA VAL A 253 6.53 7.72 -16.13
C VAL A 253 7.21 6.48 -16.69
N VAL A 254 6.85 5.31 -16.17
CA VAL A 254 7.36 4.01 -16.64
C VAL A 254 7.08 3.80 -18.13
N ASP A 255 5.86 4.08 -18.57
CA ASP A 255 5.47 3.93 -19.97
C ASP A 255 6.20 4.91 -20.90
N GLU A 256 6.50 6.13 -20.47
CA GLU A 256 7.32 7.03 -21.26
C GLU A 256 8.79 6.61 -21.27
N ILE A 257 9.36 6.12 -20.16
CA ILE A 257 10.74 5.60 -20.14
C ILE A 257 10.90 4.41 -21.09
N ARG A 258 9.95 3.47 -21.11
CA ARG A 258 9.96 2.31 -22.04
C ARG A 258 10.04 2.69 -23.52
N LYS A 259 9.62 3.91 -23.89
CA LYS A 259 9.60 4.38 -25.27
C LYS A 259 10.89 5.09 -25.68
N LEU A 260 11.85 5.26 -24.78
CA LEU A 260 13.10 5.97 -25.06
C LEU A 260 14.14 5.05 -25.68
N GLY A 261 14.77 5.52 -26.77
CA GLY A 261 15.98 4.91 -27.31
C GLY A 261 17.26 5.38 -26.58
N PRO A 262 18.40 4.68 -26.76
CA PRO A 262 19.68 5.03 -26.12
C PRO A 262 20.13 6.49 -26.38
N GLU A 263 19.99 6.99 -27.61
CA GLU A 263 20.36 8.37 -27.94
C GLU A 263 19.48 9.40 -27.21
N GLN A 264 18.19 9.09 -27.03
CA GLN A 264 17.26 9.97 -26.33
C GLN A 264 17.52 9.98 -24.82
N LEU A 265 17.97 8.86 -24.23
CA LEU A 265 18.35 8.79 -22.82
C LEU A 265 19.51 9.71 -22.48
N HIS A 266 20.50 9.79 -23.37
CA HIS A 266 21.71 10.60 -23.18
C HIS A 266 21.67 11.99 -23.84
N ALA A 267 20.53 12.35 -24.44
CA ALA A 267 20.38 13.65 -25.08
C ALA A 267 20.53 14.80 -24.07
N ASN A 268 21.13 15.91 -24.52
CA ASN A 268 21.34 17.14 -23.73
C ASN A 268 22.07 16.88 -22.41
N ASP A 269 23.20 16.17 -22.46
CA ASP A 269 24.03 15.85 -21.28
C ASP A 269 23.26 15.10 -20.18
N ASP A 270 22.64 13.97 -20.55
CA ASP A 270 21.89 13.09 -19.64
C ASP A 270 20.70 13.77 -18.93
N ARG A 271 20.14 14.85 -19.51
CA ARG A 271 19.05 15.62 -18.90
C ARG A 271 17.82 14.76 -18.60
N VAL A 272 17.53 13.77 -19.44
CA VAL A 272 16.45 12.80 -19.24
C VAL A 272 16.67 12.00 -17.96
N ILE A 273 17.87 11.44 -17.78
CA ILE A 273 18.25 10.67 -16.59
C ILE A 273 18.15 11.56 -15.35
N ALA A 274 18.70 12.77 -15.40
CA ALA A 274 18.67 13.71 -14.28
C ALA A 274 17.24 14.09 -13.86
N VAL A 275 16.35 14.35 -14.82
CA VAL A 275 14.95 14.68 -14.53
C VAL A 275 14.19 13.48 -13.97
N VAL A 276 14.41 12.27 -14.48
CA VAL A 276 13.81 11.06 -13.90
C VAL A 276 14.33 10.85 -12.47
N ALA A 277 15.64 10.94 -12.24
CA ALA A 277 16.25 10.79 -10.92
C ALA A 277 15.62 11.73 -9.87
N GLY A 278 15.61 13.03 -10.17
CA GLY A 278 15.14 14.05 -9.25
C GLY A 278 13.63 14.05 -8.97
N ASN A 279 12.84 13.24 -9.70
CA ASN A 279 11.38 13.18 -9.51
C ASN A 279 10.86 11.76 -9.23
N THR A 280 11.74 10.75 -9.19
CA THR A 280 11.39 9.36 -8.88
C THR A 280 12.34 8.78 -7.83
N TYR A 281 13.33 7.97 -8.23
CA TYR A 281 14.16 7.20 -7.31
C TYR A 281 15.02 8.04 -6.36
N GLY A 282 15.51 9.21 -6.78
CA GLY A 282 16.17 10.16 -5.88
C GLY A 282 15.17 10.78 -4.90
N HIS A 283 14.01 11.20 -5.42
CA HIS A 283 12.97 11.89 -4.64
C HIS A 283 12.28 10.98 -3.61
N TYR A 284 12.05 9.71 -3.91
CA TYR A 284 11.50 8.75 -2.94
C TYR A 284 12.41 8.59 -1.72
N ALA A 285 13.73 8.67 -1.93
CA ALA A 285 14.70 8.51 -0.85
C ALA A 285 14.65 9.68 0.15
N GLU A 286 14.39 10.90 -0.33
CA GLU A 286 14.22 12.12 0.49
C GLU A 286 13.05 11.99 1.46
N HIS A 287 11.92 11.44 0.99
CA HIS A 287 10.71 11.24 1.79
C HIS A 287 10.66 9.92 2.55
N PHE A 288 11.67 9.06 2.40
CA PHE A 288 11.64 7.71 2.96
C PHE A 288 11.50 7.72 4.48
N ASP A 289 12.35 8.46 5.21
CA ASP A 289 12.29 8.45 6.69
C ASP A 289 11.00 9.10 7.20
N GLU A 290 10.56 10.15 6.51
CA GLU A 290 9.31 10.85 6.80
C GLU A 290 8.11 9.90 6.69
N LEU A 291 8.05 9.11 5.61
CA LEU A 291 7.04 8.08 5.40
C LEU A 291 7.18 6.91 6.39
N PHE A 292 8.38 6.38 6.54
CA PHE A 292 8.66 5.17 7.33
C PHE A 292 8.55 5.38 8.83
N ALA A 293 8.55 6.64 9.30
CA ALA A 293 8.20 6.96 10.68
C ALA A 293 6.78 6.49 11.06
N ALA A 294 5.85 6.41 10.10
CA ALA A 294 4.47 5.96 10.32
C ALA A 294 4.21 4.50 9.91
N VAL A 295 5.22 3.77 9.42
CA VAL A 295 5.08 2.35 9.07
C VAL A 295 5.08 1.52 10.37
N PRO A 296 4.16 0.55 10.56
CA PRO A 296 4.13 -0.27 11.76
C PRO A 296 5.42 -1.09 11.88
N LYS A 297 6.10 -0.97 13.02
CA LYS A 297 7.35 -1.69 13.31
C LYS A 297 7.13 -2.87 14.24
N ARG A 298 6.06 -2.84 15.04
CA ARG A 298 5.79 -3.87 16.06
C ARG A 298 4.54 -4.70 15.72
N PRO A 299 4.46 -5.96 16.18
CA PRO A 299 3.28 -6.79 16.00
C PRO A 299 1.97 -6.12 16.44
N ALA A 300 1.99 -5.41 17.57
CA ALA A 300 0.81 -4.71 18.09
C ALA A 300 0.29 -3.61 17.15
N GLU A 301 1.20 -2.81 16.58
CA GLU A 301 0.88 -1.76 15.61
C GLU A 301 0.35 -2.37 14.30
N LEU A 302 0.96 -3.46 13.83
CA LEU A 302 0.52 -4.17 12.63
C LEU A 302 -0.89 -4.76 12.82
N LEU A 303 -1.16 -5.37 13.97
CA LEU A 303 -2.50 -5.88 14.32
C LEU A 303 -3.55 -4.77 14.36
N GLU A 304 -3.18 -3.56 14.80
CA GLU A 304 -4.06 -2.40 14.73
C GLU A 304 -4.41 -2.06 13.28
N LYS A 305 -3.42 -1.99 12.39
CA LYS A 305 -3.65 -1.74 10.94
C LYS A 305 -4.48 -2.82 10.27
N MET A 306 -4.25 -4.08 10.62
CA MET A 306 -5.10 -5.18 10.17
C MET A 306 -6.56 -5.01 10.59
N ARG A 307 -6.83 -4.55 11.84
CA ARG A 307 -8.20 -4.29 12.32
C ARG A 307 -8.83 -3.08 11.63
N GLU A 308 -8.06 -2.02 11.40
CA GLU A 308 -8.50 -0.81 10.68
C GLU A 308 -9.01 -1.15 9.28
N GLY A 309 -8.30 -2.02 8.54
CA GLY A 309 -8.72 -2.46 7.20
C GLY A 309 -9.83 -3.51 7.19
N TRP A 310 -9.77 -4.49 8.10
CA TRP A 310 -10.75 -5.59 8.14
C TRP A 310 -12.16 -5.11 8.48
N ARG A 311 -12.29 -4.17 9.42
CA ARG A 311 -13.61 -3.73 9.92
C ARG A 311 -14.50 -3.12 8.82
N PRO A 312 -14.06 -2.14 8.01
CA PRO A 312 -14.85 -1.62 6.89
C PRO A 312 -15.19 -2.70 5.85
N PHE A 313 -14.21 -3.52 5.46
CA PHE A 313 -14.40 -4.58 4.48
C PHE A 313 -15.46 -5.59 4.92
N ARG A 314 -15.34 -6.12 6.15
CA ARG A 314 -16.32 -7.05 6.72
C ARG A 314 -17.71 -6.44 6.83
N ARG A 315 -17.81 -5.14 7.18
CA ARG A 315 -19.10 -4.43 7.20
C ARG A 315 -19.72 -4.32 5.80
N ALA A 316 -18.93 -4.01 4.78
CA ALA A 316 -19.41 -3.94 3.40
C ALA A 316 -19.88 -5.32 2.91
N LEU A 317 -19.11 -6.37 3.18
CA LEU A 317 -19.46 -7.75 2.86
C LEU A 317 -20.77 -8.18 3.53
N ASN A 318 -20.92 -7.90 4.82
CA ASN A 318 -22.15 -8.21 5.56
C ASN A 318 -23.38 -7.46 5.01
N ARG A 319 -23.22 -6.20 4.58
CA ARG A 319 -24.30 -5.41 3.97
C ARG A 319 -24.68 -5.90 2.59
N LEU A 320 -23.72 -6.41 1.81
CA LEU A 320 -23.95 -6.95 0.49
C LEU A 320 -24.82 -8.23 0.54
N GLY A 321 -24.57 -9.07 1.54
CA GLY A 321 -25.32 -10.31 1.77
C GLY A 321 -24.95 -11.44 0.81
N LEU A 322 -25.28 -12.68 1.19
CA LEU A 322 -24.83 -13.89 0.51
C LEU A 322 -25.33 -14.01 -0.94
N SER A 323 -26.54 -13.53 -1.24
CA SER A 323 -27.15 -13.69 -2.57
C SER A 323 -26.41 -12.96 -3.69
N ALA A 324 -25.69 -11.86 -3.39
CA ALA A 324 -24.92 -11.12 -4.41
C ALA A 324 -23.59 -11.80 -4.68
N LEU A 325 -23.17 -12.75 -3.84
CA LEU A 325 -21.81 -13.24 -3.97
C LEU A 325 -21.60 -14.00 -5.29
N SER A 326 -22.69 -14.49 -5.90
CA SER A 326 -22.70 -15.08 -7.24
C SER A 326 -22.73 -14.06 -8.39
N GLU A 327 -22.98 -12.79 -8.11
CA GLU A 327 -22.92 -11.70 -9.09
C GLU A 327 -21.47 -11.31 -9.40
N THR A 328 -21.31 -10.56 -10.49
CA THR A 328 -19.99 -10.18 -11.02
C THR A 328 -19.54 -8.84 -10.45
N THR A 329 -18.29 -8.77 -10.00
CA THR A 329 -17.60 -7.55 -9.59
C THR A 329 -17.30 -6.65 -10.81
N PRO A 330 -17.00 -5.36 -10.61
CA PRO A 330 -16.53 -4.49 -11.70
C PRO A 330 -15.28 -5.02 -12.44
N ALA A 331 -14.44 -5.82 -11.77
CA ALA A 331 -13.28 -6.46 -12.38
C ALA A 331 -13.60 -7.75 -13.17
N GLY A 332 -14.85 -8.20 -13.21
CA GLY A 332 -15.29 -9.33 -14.04
C GLY A 332 -15.21 -10.70 -13.37
N TRP A 333 -14.94 -10.77 -12.07
CA TRP A 333 -15.00 -12.01 -11.28
C TRP A 333 -16.35 -12.14 -10.59
N THR A 334 -16.74 -13.33 -10.13
CA THR A 334 -17.81 -13.38 -9.11
C THR A 334 -17.28 -12.81 -7.80
N TYR A 335 -18.14 -12.22 -6.96
CA TYR A 335 -17.73 -11.83 -5.60
C TYR A 335 -17.21 -13.02 -4.78
N LYS A 336 -17.76 -14.23 -4.96
CA LYS A 336 -17.19 -15.47 -4.40
C LYS A 336 -15.75 -15.70 -4.87
N GLY A 337 -15.48 -15.49 -6.16
CA GLY A 337 -14.13 -15.57 -6.73
C GLY A 337 -13.17 -14.55 -6.12
N MET A 338 -13.63 -13.31 -5.95
CA MET A 338 -12.89 -12.25 -5.26
C MET A 338 -12.57 -12.62 -3.80
N LEU A 339 -13.53 -13.16 -3.05
CA LEU A 339 -13.30 -13.62 -1.68
C LEU A 339 -12.36 -14.83 -1.62
N GLY A 340 -12.50 -15.79 -2.53
CA GLY A 340 -11.60 -16.94 -2.66
C GLY A 340 -10.16 -16.52 -2.94
N HIS A 341 -9.98 -15.53 -3.81
CA HIS A 341 -8.69 -14.90 -4.08
C HIS A 341 -8.08 -14.26 -2.83
N LEU A 342 -8.85 -13.44 -2.10
CA LEU A 342 -8.39 -12.84 -0.83
C LEU A 342 -7.94 -13.91 0.16
N ALA A 343 -8.74 -14.96 0.33
CA ALA A 343 -8.44 -16.06 1.24
C ALA A 343 -7.17 -16.81 0.83
N ASN A 344 -7.03 -17.18 -0.45
CA ASN A 344 -5.88 -17.91 -0.97
C ASN A 344 -4.55 -17.19 -0.74
N TRP A 345 -4.51 -15.86 -0.92
CA TRP A 345 -3.28 -15.11 -0.67
C TRP A 345 -2.96 -14.95 0.81
N MET A 346 -3.98 -14.82 1.68
CA MET A 346 -3.76 -14.83 3.13
C MET A 346 -3.25 -16.20 3.62
N GLU A 347 -3.77 -17.30 3.08
CA GLU A 347 -3.37 -18.68 3.41
C GLU A 347 -1.90 -18.97 3.08
N LYS A 348 -1.27 -18.19 2.19
CA LYS A 348 0.17 -18.31 1.88
C LYS A 348 1.08 -17.58 2.87
N ILE A 349 0.55 -16.64 3.66
CA ILE A 349 1.36 -15.85 4.60
C ILE A 349 2.13 -16.75 5.60
N PRO A 350 1.53 -17.76 6.26
CA PRO A 350 2.26 -18.60 7.22
C PRO A 350 3.49 -19.29 6.62
N GLY A 351 3.43 -19.72 5.35
CA GLY A 351 4.56 -20.35 4.66
C GLY A 351 5.66 -19.36 4.27
N GLU A 352 5.29 -18.12 3.92
CA GLU A 352 6.25 -17.08 3.52
C GLU A 352 6.87 -16.33 4.71
N MET A 353 6.16 -16.23 5.83
CA MET A 353 6.54 -15.40 6.97
C MET A 353 7.97 -15.67 7.48
N PRO A 354 8.43 -16.94 7.67
CA PRO A 354 9.80 -17.19 8.13
C PRO A 354 10.87 -16.63 7.18
N ASN A 355 10.68 -16.77 5.87
CA ASN A 355 11.60 -16.21 4.87
C ASN A 355 11.64 -14.69 4.97
N ARG A 356 10.47 -14.04 5.10
CA ARG A 356 10.39 -12.58 5.15
C ARG A 356 10.97 -12.00 6.43
N LEU A 357 10.87 -12.71 7.56
CA LEU A 357 11.52 -12.31 8.82
C LEU A 357 13.05 -12.33 8.69
N GLU A 358 13.59 -13.26 7.91
CA GLU A 358 15.02 -13.35 7.57
C GLU A 358 15.44 -12.39 6.44
N GLY A 359 14.54 -11.52 5.95
CA GLY A 359 14.84 -10.55 4.90
C GLY A 359 15.02 -11.17 3.51
N ARG A 360 14.47 -12.37 3.27
CA ARG A 360 14.52 -13.05 1.97
C ARG A 360 13.13 -13.44 1.47
N ARG A 361 12.99 -13.73 0.18
CA ARG A 361 11.73 -14.20 -0.42
C ARG A 361 11.74 -15.72 -0.52
N GLY A 362 10.59 -16.36 -0.31
CA GLY A 362 10.41 -17.76 -0.65
C GLY A 362 10.14 -17.95 -2.15
N PRO A 363 9.83 -19.19 -2.58
CA PRO A 363 9.53 -19.51 -3.97
C PRO A 363 8.38 -18.65 -4.51
N MET A 364 8.58 -18.12 -5.72
CA MET A 364 7.59 -17.25 -6.35
C MET A 364 6.44 -18.07 -6.93
N ALA A 365 5.22 -17.83 -6.47
CA ALA A 365 4.03 -18.43 -7.05
C ALA A 365 3.69 -17.80 -8.41
N ASP A 366 3.18 -18.60 -9.34
CA ASP A 366 2.56 -18.06 -10.56
C ASP A 366 1.20 -17.43 -10.18
N VAL A 367 1.25 -16.12 -9.97
CA VAL A 367 0.08 -15.29 -9.59
C VAL A 367 -1.09 -15.49 -10.54
N ASN A 368 -0.85 -15.57 -11.85
CA ASN A 368 -1.95 -15.66 -12.82
C ASN A 368 -2.60 -17.04 -12.76
N SER A 369 -1.80 -18.09 -12.64
CA SER A 369 -2.29 -19.46 -12.51
C SER A 369 -3.08 -19.65 -11.21
N GLU A 370 -2.56 -19.15 -10.09
CA GLU A 370 -3.24 -19.19 -8.79
C GLU A 370 -4.57 -18.44 -8.80
N ASN A 371 -4.60 -17.23 -9.37
CA ASN A 371 -5.82 -16.44 -9.48
C ASN A 371 -6.84 -17.10 -10.42
N ALA A 372 -6.40 -17.69 -11.53
CA ALA A 372 -7.28 -18.41 -12.46
C ALA A 372 -7.89 -19.66 -11.81
N ARG A 373 -7.09 -20.43 -11.07
CA ARG A 373 -7.54 -21.59 -10.30
C ARG A 373 -8.61 -21.19 -9.28
N GLU A 374 -8.32 -20.18 -8.45
CA GLU A 374 -9.26 -19.71 -7.42
C GLU A 374 -10.56 -19.15 -8.01
N ALA A 375 -10.46 -18.43 -9.14
CA ALA A 375 -11.64 -17.93 -9.84
C ALA A 375 -12.53 -19.05 -10.39
N ASP A 376 -11.94 -20.16 -10.85
CA ASP A 376 -12.66 -21.32 -11.35
C ASP A 376 -13.32 -22.13 -10.23
N GLU A 377 -12.55 -22.50 -9.21
CA GLU A 377 -13.05 -23.27 -8.05
C GLU A 377 -14.21 -22.56 -7.35
N SER A 378 -14.14 -21.23 -7.24
CA SER A 378 -15.14 -20.41 -6.57
C SER A 378 -16.51 -20.41 -7.25
N LYS A 379 -16.62 -20.85 -8.51
CA LYS A 379 -17.92 -21.01 -9.20
C LYS A 379 -18.80 -22.01 -8.45
N SER A 380 -18.22 -23.12 -8.02
CA SER A 380 -18.91 -24.22 -7.32
C SER A 380 -19.03 -24.01 -5.80
N ARG A 381 -18.15 -23.20 -5.21
CA ARG A 381 -18.16 -22.89 -3.77
C ARG A 381 -19.45 -22.17 -3.37
N SER A 382 -20.00 -22.50 -2.20
CA SER A 382 -21.17 -21.79 -1.67
C SER A 382 -20.78 -20.36 -1.24
N ALA A 383 -21.75 -19.46 -1.22
CA ALA A 383 -21.54 -18.10 -0.73
C ALA A 383 -21.12 -18.08 0.75
N HIS A 384 -21.67 -19.00 1.55
CA HIS A 384 -21.34 -19.16 2.96
C HIS A 384 -19.88 -19.59 3.15
N ASP A 385 -19.45 -20.63 2.45
CA ASP A 385 -18.07 -21.15 2.58
C ASP A 385 -17.04 -20.13 2.11
N ALA A 386 -17.37 -19.30 1.10
CA ALA A 386 -16.49 -18.22 0.67
C ALA A 386 -16.27 -17.15 1.77
N VAL A 387 -17.32 -16.80 2.51
CA VAL A 387 -17.24 -15.85 3.64
C VAL A 387 -16.51 -16.46 4.83
N GLU A 388 -16.78 -17.73 5.16
CA GLU A 388 -16.09 -18.43 6.24
C GLU A 388 -14.60 -18.60 5.94
N ARG A 389 -14.23 -18.99 4.71
CA ARG A 389 -12.83 -19.15 4.31
C ARG A 389 -12.04 -17.86 4.46
N VAL A 390 -12.57 -16.72 3.99
CA VAL A 390 -11.87 -15.43 4.13
C VAL A 390 -11.76 -14.99 5.60
N HIS A 391 -12.77 -15.28 6.41
CA HIS A 391 -12.72 -14.99 7.85
C HIS A 391 -11.65 -15.82 8.56
N HIS A 392 -11.63 -17.13 8.31
CA HIS A 392 -10.65 -18.05 8.89
C HIS A 392 -9.22 -17.73 8.43
N ALA A 393 -9.03 -17.42 7.14
CA ALA A 393 -7.74 -17.00 6.61
C ALA A 393 -7.24 -15.72 7.30
N TYR A 394 -8.12 -14.73 7.51
CA TYR A 394 -7.77 -13.53 8.27
C TYR A 394 -7.41 -13.84 9.74
N GLN A 395 -8.18 -14.69 10.42
CA GLN A 395 -7.88 -15.13 11.79
C GLN A 395 -6.52 -15.82 11.89
N THR A 396 -6.20 -16.69 10.93
CA THR A 396 -4.90 -17.36 10.86
C THR A 396 -3.75 -16.34 10.80
N VAL A 397 -3.90 -15.26 10.02
CA VAL A 397 -2.88 -14.20 9.96
C VAL A 397 -2.84 -13.40 11.27
N VAL A 398 -3.99 -13.14 11.90
CA VAL A 398 -4.03 -12.47 13.23
C VAL A 398 -3.28 -13.30 14.27
N ASP A 399 -3.53 -14.60 14.34
CA ASP A 399 -2.88 -15.51 15.28
C ASP A 399 -1.37 -15.59 15.02
N LEU A 400 -0.98 -15.68 13.74
CA LEU A 400 0.42 -15.66 13.33
C LEU A 400 1.14 -14.38 13.79
N VAL A 401 0.57 -13.21 13.53
CA VAL A 401 1.20 -11.93 13.93
C VAL A 401 1.20 -11.78 15.45
N SER A 402 0.15 -12.25 16.14
CA SER A 402 0.06 -12.21 17.60
C SER A 402 1.12 -13.10 18.28
N ALA A 403 1.58 -14.15 17.60
CA ALA A 403 2.63 -15.05 18.09
C ALA A 403 4.06 -14.52 17.88
N LEU A 404 4.25 -13.42 17.14
CA LEU A 404 5.58 -12.84 16.91
C LEU A 404 6.12 -12.15 18.18
N PRO A 405 7.45 -12.11 18.39
CA PRO A 405 8.05 -11.42 19.53
C PRO A 405 7.66 -9.93 19.57
N ALA A 406 6.99 -9.51 20.65
CA ALA A 406 6.46 -8.15 20.79
C ALA A 406 7.56 -7.08 21.00
N ASP A 407 8.72 -7.49 21.52
CA ASP A 407 9.85 -6.65 21.86
C ASP A 407 10.82 -6.40 20.69
N ARG A 408 10.57 -7.00 19.52
CA ARG A 408 11.41 -6.86 18.32
C ARG A 408 10.71 -6.12 17.20
N ASP A 409 11.49 -5.32 16.47
CA ASP A 409 11.05 -4.73 15.21
C ASP A 409 10.88 -5.84 14.16
N LEU A 410 9.80 -5.74 13.39
CA LEU A 410 9.53 -6.62 12.26
C LEU A 410 10.42 -6.23 11.08
N ASN A 411 10.98 -7.22 10.40
CA ASN A 411 11.59 -6.99 9.10
C ASN A 411 10.54 -6.37 8.16
N PHE A 412 10.91 -5.32 7.42
CA PHE A 412 10.00 -4.64 6.50
C PHE A 412 9.35 -5.59 5.50
N MET A 413 10.05 -6.61 5.01
CA MET A 413 9.49 -7.61 4.09
C MET A 413 8.39 -8.46 4.73
N ALA A 414 8.50 -8.75 6.02
CA ALA A 414 7.49 -9.51 6.77
C ALA A 414 6.26 -8.65 7.04
N MET A 415 6.47 -7.39 7.42
CA MET A 415 5.41 -6.41 7.58
C MET A 415 4.67 -6.20 6.25
N SER A 416 5.39 -5.91 5.16
CA SER A 416 4.81 -5.70 3.83
C SER A 416 4.02 -6.90 3.31
N LEU A 417 4.47 -8.13 3.59
CA LEU A 417 3.72 -9.34 3.26
C LEU A 417 2.31 -9.31 3.87
N VAL A 418 2.20 -8.95 5.14
CA VAL A 418 0.91 -8.84 5.82
C VAL A 418 0.08 -7.69 5.24
N VAL A 419 0.68 -6.52 4.99
CA VAL A 419 -0.02 -5.38 4.39
C VAL A 419 -0.67 -5.75 3.06
N VAL A 420 0.13 -6.30 2.15
CA VAL A 420 -0.27 -6.57 0.76
C VAL A 420 -1.41 -7.58 0.71
N TYR A 421 -1.45 -8.57 1.60
CA TYR A 421 -2.47 -9.62 1.58
C TYR A 421 -3.60 -9.43 2.59
N THR A 422 -3.56 -8.39 3.44
CA THR A 422 -4.64 -8.09 4.38
C THR A 422 -5.24 -6.70 4.14
N TYR A 423 -4.95 -5.70 4.98
CA TYR A 423 -5.62 -4.41 4.96
C TYR A 423 -5.34 -3.58 3.70
N GLY A 424 -4.17 -3.74 3.05
CA GLY A 424 -3.94 -3.17 1.73
C GLY A 424 -4.91 -3.75 0.69
N HIS A 425 -5.05 -5.08 0.70
CA HIS A 425 -5.94 -5.82 -0.20
C HIS A 425 -7.42 -5.55 0.05
N PHE A 426 -7.82 -5.44 1.33
CA PHE A 426 -9.19 -5.14 1.73
C PHE A 426 -9.64 -3.77 1.27
N VAL A 427 -8.74 -2.78 1.19
CA VAL A 427 -9.06 -1.45 0.66
C VAL A 427 -9.35 -1.52 -0.84
N GLU A 428 -8.59 -2.32 -1.60
CA GLU A 428 -8.79 -2.52 -3.03
C GLU A 428 -10.16 -3.15 -3.31
N HIS A 429 -10.43 -4.32 -2.74
CA HIS A 429 -11.67 -5.07 -2.98
C HIS A 429 -12.88 -4.53 -2.21
N GLY A 430 -12.68 -3.77 -1.13
CA GLY A 430 -13.76 -3.12 -0.38
C GLY A 430 -14.59 -2.19 -1.25
N ARG A 431 -13.99 -1.59 -2.29
CA ARG A 431 -14.70 -0.74 -3.25
C ARG A 431 -15.61 -1.51 -4.19
N GLU A 432 -15.21 -2.72 -4.58
CA GLU A 432 -16.08 -3.58 -5.38
C GLU A 432 -17.33 -3.93 -4.57
N LEU A 433 -17.17 -4.26 -3.29
CA LEU A 433 -18.29 -4.48 -2.37
C LEU A 433 -19.16 -3.22 -2.22
N GLU A 434 -18.56 -2.07 -1.93
CA GLU A 434 -19.26 -0.79 -1.78
C GLU A 434 -20.04 -0.38 -3.04
N ALA A 435 -19.53 -0.72 -4.24
CA ALA A 435 -20.19 -0.42 -5.50
C ALA A 435 -21.48 -1.23 -5.71
N ALA A 436 -21.59 -2.43 -5.12
CA ALA A 436 -22.76 -3.29 -5.21
C ALA A 436 -23.78 -3.10 -4.08
N ILE A 437 -23.47 -2.28 -3.07
CA ILE A 437 -24.45 -1.97 -2.01
C ILE A 437 -25.59 -1.11 -2.61
N PRO A 438 -26.86 -1.49 -2.43
CA PRO A 438 -28.00 -0.69 -2.88
C PRO A 438 -27.96 0.73 -2.30
N ARG A 439 -28.17 1.75 -3.14
CA ARG A 439 -28.11 3.18 -2.77
C ARG A 439 -29.48 3.81 -2.61
N THR A 440 -30.52 3.20 -3.17
CA THR A 440 -31.90 3.67 -3.07
C THR A 440 -32.78 2.68 -2.33
N SER A 441 -33.89 3.16 -1.74
CA SER A 441 -34.89 2.27 -1.14
C SER A 441 -35.47 1.30 -2.19
N THR A 442 -35.61 1.72 -3.44
CA THR A 442 -36.08 0.89 -4.55
C THR A 442 -35.13 -0.28 -4.82
N GLU A 443 -33.83 -0.01 -4.97
CA GLU A 443 -32.82 -1.05 -5.16
C GLU A 443 -32.76 -2.00 -3.95
N PHE A 444 -32.89 -1.46 -2.73
CA PHE A 444 -32.90 -2.27 -1.52
C PHE A 444 -34.14 -3.17 -1.43
N VAL A 445 -35.32 -2.71 -1.86
CA VAL A 445 -36.53 -3.55 -1.96
C VAL A 445 -36.34 -4.64 -3.02
N GLN A 446 -35.82 -4.30 -4.20
CA GLN A 446 -35.51 -5.30 -5.24
C GLN A 446 -34.58 -6.39 -4.70
N ARG A 447 -33.62 -6.00 -3.87
CA ARG A 447 -32.69 -6.91 -3.20
C ARG A 447 -33.38 -7.85 -2.23
N ILE A 448 -34.24 -7.30 -1.37
CA ILE A 448 -35.07 -8.07 -0.43
C ILE A 448 -35.94 -9.07 -1.22
N ASP A 449 -36.61 -8.62 -2.28
CA ASP A 449 -37.48 -9.44 -3.12
C ASP A 449 -36.75 -10.61 -3.78
N ALA A 450 -35.52 -10.40 -4.24
CA ALA A 450 -34.70 -11.43 -4.85
C ALA A 450 -34.37 -12.58 -3.89
N VAL A 451 -34.30 -12.30 -2.59
CA VAL A 451 -34.11 -13.33 -1.54
C VAL A 451 -35.45 -13.90 -1.09
N TRP A 452 -36.47 -13.04 -0.93
CA TRP A 452 -37.78 -13.42 -0.45
C TRP A 452 -38.51 -14.39 -1.37
N LYS A 453 -38.54 -14.13 -2.68
CA LYS A 453 -39.35 -14.93 -3.63
C LYS A 453 -38.96 -16.41 -3.63
N PRO A 454 -37.67 -16.79 -3.74
CA PRO A 454 -37.26 -18.20 -3.63
C PRO A 454 -37.56 -18.79 -2.25
N PHE A 455 -37.29 -18.05 -1.17
CA PHE A 455 -37.58 -18.49 0.20
C PHE A 455 -39.07 -18.82 0.38
N ARG A 456 -39.93 -17.89 -0.02
CA ARG A 456 -41.38 -18.03 0.10
C ARG A 456 -41.93 -19.14 -0.78
N GLN A 457 -41.39 -19.32 -1.97
CA GLN A 457 -41.72 -20.43 -2.88
C GLN A 457 -41.36 -21.78 -2.24
N ALA A 458 -40.17 -21.91 -1.64
CA ALA A 458 -39.78 -23.14 -0.95
C ALA A 458 -40.70 -23.46 0.24
N ILE A 459 -41.13 -22.45 1.00
CA ILE A 459 -42.14 -22.62 2.06
C ILE A 459 -43.49 -23.08 1.48
N ARG A 460 -43.89 -22.55 0.33
CA ARG A 460 -45.14 -22.94 -0.35
C ARG A 460 -45.11 -24.40 -0.83
N GLU A 461 -44.01 -24.83 -1.45
CA GLU A 461 -43.85 -26.18 -2.01
C GLU A 461 -43.88 -27.27 -0.95
N ARG A 462 -43.44 -26.97 0.28
CA ARG A 462 -43.56 -27.90 1.42
C ARG A 462 -45.00 -28.21 1.81
N GLY A 463 -45.91 -27.27 1.55
CA GLY A 463 -47.31 -27.38 1.96
C GLY A 463 -47.49 -27.47 3.48
N ARG A 464 -48.74 -27.63 3.90
CA ARG A 464 -49.13 -27.63 5.32
C ARG A 464 -48.45 -28.76 6.13
N ALA A 465 -48.40 -29.96 5.56
CA ALA A 465 -47.82 -31.12 6.23
C ALA A 465 -46.29 -30.97 6.41
N GLY A 466 -45.60 -30.47 5.37
CA GLY A 466 -44.15 -30.29 5.40
C GLY A 466 -43.68 -29.22 6.39
N LEU A 467 -44.55 -28.29 6.80
CA LEU A 467 -44.19 -27.31 7.83
C LEU A 467 -43.98 -27.93 9.23
N GLY A 468 -44.56 -29.10 9.50
CA GLY A 468 -44.33 -29.84 10.74
C GLY A 468 -43.04 -30.67 10.75
N GLU A 469 -42.40 -30.86 9.59
CA GLU A 469 -41.16 -31.63 9.48
C GLU A 469 -39.99 -30.88 10.11
N ARG A 470 -38.97 -31.63 10.55
CA ARG A 470 -37.77 -31.06 11.15
C ARG A 470 -36.72 -30.69 10.10
N THR A 471 -36.10 -29.54 10.31
CA THR A 471 -34.87 -29.12 9.65
C THR A 471 -33.68 -29.92 10.19
N PRO A 472 -32.52 -29.92 9.49
CA PRO A 472 -31.29 -30.50 10.02
C PRO A 472 -30.81 -29.90 11.36
N SER A 473 -31.21 -28.66 11.66
CA SER A 473 -30.93 -27.99 12.94
C SER A 473 -31.89 -28.39 14.07
N GLY A 474 -32.86 -29.27 13.80
CA GLY A 474 -33.79 -29.79 14.79
C GLY A 474 -35.07 -28.96 14.99
N TRP A 475 -35.16 -27.76 14.42
CA TRP A 475 -36.39 -26.95 14.39
C TRP A 475 -37.43 -27.57 13.46
N THR A 476 -38.73 -27.35 13.69
CA THR A 476 -39.70 -27.58 12.61
C THR A 476 -39.59 -26.47 11.56
N TYR A 477 -40.02 -26.73 10.32
CA TYR A 477 -40.11 -25.65 9.33
C TYR A 477 -41.07 -24.53 9.77
N LYS A 478 -42.08 -24.85 10.60
CA LYS A 478 -42.93 -23.85 11.26
C LYS A 478 -42.13 -22.96 12.22
N ASP A 479 -41.24 -23.54 13.02
CA ASP A 479 -40.37 -22.78 13.94
C ASP A 479 -39.41 -21.86 13.17
N LEU A 480 -38.89 -22.33 12.02
CA LEU A 480 -38.08 -21.51 11.12
C LEU A 480 -38.87 -20.31 10.56
N VAL A 481 -40.13 -20.52 10.17
CA VAL A 481 -41.00 -19.41 9.74
C VAL A 481 -41.28 -18.45 10.90
N ALA A 482 -41.60 -18.96 12.09
CA ALA A 482 -41.82 -18.13 13.28
C ALA A 482 -40.59 -17.28 13.63
N HIS A 483 -39.39 -17.85 13.52
CA HIS A 483 -38.13 -17.12 13.64
C HIS A 483 -38.00 -16.00 12.60
N ALA A 484 -38.26 -16.30 11.32
CA ALA A 484 -38.19 -15.29 10.25
C ALA A 484 -39.21 -14.15 10.49
N VAL A 485 -40.44 -14.48 10.88
CA VAL A 485 -41.48 -13.51 11.26
C VAL A 485 -40.98 -12.62 12.38
N GLY A 486 -40.46 -13.21 13.46
CA GLY A 486 -39.96 -12.47 14.63
C GLY A 486 -38.89 -11.44 14.24
N TRP A 487 -37.90 -11.83 13.44
CA TRP A 487 -36.85 -10.91 12.99
C TRP A 487 -37.37 -9.83 12.04
N MET A 488 -38.26 -10.14 11.10
CA MET A 488 -38.86 -9.13 10.22
C MET A 488 -39.70 -8.13 11.03
N GLN A 489 -40.46 -8.59 12.02
CA GLN A 489 -41.22 -7.72 12.91
C GLN A 489 -40.29 -6.83 13.73
N GLN A 490 -39.18 -7.37 14.24
CA GLN A 490 -38.19 -6.60 14.97
C GLN A 490 -37.58 -5.51 14.09
N THR A 491 -37.15 -5.85 12.87
CA THR A 491 -36.63 -4.87 11.91
C THR A 491 -37.65 -3.77 11.62
N VAL A 492 -38.90 -4.11 11.36
CA VAL A 492 -39.97 -3.12 11.14
C VAL A 492 -40.14 -2.21 12.36
N ARG A 493 -40.19 -2.78 13.58
CA ARG A 493 -40.34 -1.99 14.82
C ARG A 493 -39.18 -1.02 15.01
N GLU A 494 -37.94 -1.46 14.85
CA GLU A 494 -36.75 -0.62 15.00
C GLU A 494 -36.71 0.49 13.94
N MET A 495 -37.04 0.18 12.69
CA MET A 495 -37.08 1.19 11.62
C MET A 495 -38.16 2.24 11.84
N GLN A 496 -39.34 1.84 12.33
CA GLN A 496 -40.45 2.75 12.58
C GLN A 496 -40.22 3.63 13.82
N SER A 497 -39.66 3.07 14.88
CA SER A 497 -39.33 3.79 16.12
C SER A 497 -38.04 4.63 16.03
N LYS A 498 -37.13 4.26 15.13
CA LYS A 498 -35.73 4.73 15.06
C LYS A 498 -34.90 4.37 16.30
N GLU A 499 -35.38 3.41 17.10
CA GLU A 499 -34.67 2.85 18.25
C GLU A 499 -34.02 1.53 17.84
N PHE A 500 -32.76 1.59 17.42
CA PHE A 500 -32.03 0.43 16.96
C PHE A 500 -31.36 -0.29 18.11
N ARG A 501 -31.68 -1.57 18.31
CA ARG A 501 -30.98 -2.38 19.29
C ARG A 501 -29.57 -2.68 18.77
N THR A 502 -28.57 -2.18 19.49
CA THR A 502 -27.16 -2.48 19.21
C THR A 502 -26.65 -3.54 20.18
N GLY A 503 -25.57 -4.24 19.82
CA GLY A 503 -24.90 -5.19 20.72
C GLY A 503 -25.59 -6.55 20.86
N TRP A 504 -26.26 -7.04 19.81
CA TRP A 504 -26.67 -8.44 19.75
C TRP A 504 -25.48 -9.38 19.97
N THR A 505 -25.60 -10.28 20.93
CA THR A 505 -24.67 -11.36 21.25
C THR A 505 -25.27 -12.70 20.82
N THR A 506 -24.47 -13.75 20.76
CA THR A 506 -24.95 -15.12 20.46
C THR A 506 -26.08 -15.53 21.40
N GLU A 507 -25.95 -15.22 22.69
CA GLU A 507 -26.93 -15.56 23.73
C GLU A 507 -28.24 -14.78 23.52
N THR A 508 -28.15 -13.47 23.35
CA THR A 508 -29.35 -12.62 23.18
C THR A 508 -30.06 -12.86 21.85
N ILE A 509 -29.33 -13.25 20.79
CA ILE A 509 -29.90 -13.73 19.53
C ILE A 509 -30.66 -15.03 19.77
N GLN A 510 -30.07 -15.98 20.49
CA GLN A 510 -30.71 -17.25 20.79
C GLN A 510 -31.97 -17.07 21.64
N GLU A 511 -31.91 -16.25 22.70
CA GLU A 511 -33.09 -15.90 23.51
C GLU A 511 -34.22 -15.29 22.68
N PHE A 512 -33.88 -14.46 21.70
CA PHE A 512 -34.86 -13.88 20.77
C PHE A 512 -35.45 -14.93 19.83
N ASN A 513 -34.62 -15.83 19.31
CA ASN A 513 -35.07 -16.95 18.49
C ASN A 513 -36.05 -17.84 19.26
N ASP A 514 -35.67 -18.25 20.47
CA ASP A 514 -36.49 -19.13 21.29
C ASP A 514 -37.83 -18.48 21.66
N ARG A 515 -37.81 -17.19 21.98
CA ARG A 515 -39.05 -16.42 22.21
C ARG A 515 -39.91 -16.37 20.96
N SER A 516 -39.33 -16.11 19.79
CA SER A 516 -40.07 -16.08 18.52
C SER A 516 -40.72 -17.43 18.23
N VAL A 517 -40.06 -18.55 18.54
CA VAL A 517 -40.66 -19.88 18.39
C VAL A 517 -41.79 -20.07 19.42
N ARG A 518 -41.53 -19.80 20.71
CA ARG A 518 -42.51 -19.98 21.79
C ARG A 518 -43.80 -19.17 21.58
N THR A 519 -43.71 -17.90 21.16
CA THR A 519 -44.91 -17.08 20.96
C THR A 519 -45.79 -17.55 19.81
N HIS A 520 -45.29 -18.45 18.97
CA HIS A 520 -45.98 -18.96 17.80
C HIS A 520 -46.30 -20.47 17.91
N GLU A 521 -46.10 -21.08 19.08
CA GLU A 521 -46.28 -22.52 19.28
C GLU A 521 -47.70 -22.98 18.92
N LEU A 522 -48.71 -22.18 19.28
CA LEU A 522 -50.14 -22.44 19.05
C LEU A 522 -50.62 -21.94 17.68
N VAL A 523 -49.79 -21.22 16.92
CA VAL A 523 -50.17 -20.70 15.60
C VAL A 523 -50.17 -21.86 14.59
N GLY A 524 -51.29 -22.02 13.90
CA GLY A 524 -51.46 -23.02 12.85
C GLY A 524 -50.60 -22.71 11.62
N ALA A 525 -50.26 -23.73 10.84
CA ALA A 525 -49.38 -23.61 9.68
C ALA A 525 -49.85 -22.60 8.61
N GLU A 526 -51.16 -22.51 8.36
CA GLU A 526 -51.73 -21.54 7.40
C GLU A 526 -51.63 -20.11 7.94
N ALA A 527 -52.05 -19.89 9.19
CA ALA A 527 -51.93 -18.59 9.86
C ALA A 527 -50.47 -18.11 9.98
N MET A 528 -49.53 -19.02 10.21
CA MET A 528 -48.10 -18.73 10.24
C MET A 528 -47.60 -18.15 8.91
N VAL A 529 -48.07 -18.74 7.80
CA VAL A 529 -47.70 -18.32 6.45
C VAL A 529 -48.36 -16.98 6.09
N ASP A 530 -49.60 -16.75 6.51
CA ASP A 530 -50.28 -15.45 6.33
C ASP A 530 -49.62 -14.32 7.14
N GLU A 531 -49.17 -14.63 8.36
CA GLU A 531 -48.40 -13.70 9.19
C GLU A 531 -47.05 -13.37 8.55
N LEU A 532 -46.35 -14.37 8.02
CA LEU A 532 -45.12 -14.22 7.25
C LEU A 532 -45.32 -13.28 6.05
N ASP A 533 -46.37 -13.47 5.24
CA ASP A 533 -46.66 -12.61 4.10
C ASP A 533 -47.07 -11.18 4.52
N THR A 534 -47.72 -11.05 5.67
CA THR A 534 -48.14 -9.75 6.22
C THR A 534 -46.95 -8.94 6.75
N VAL A 535 -46.05 -9.55 7.52
CA VAL A 535 -44.87 -8.86 8.02
C VAL A 535 -43.92 -8.47 6.90
N TYR A 536 -43.78 -9.31 5.87
CA TYR A 536 -42.98 -8.98 4.71
C TYR A 536 -43.52 -7.76 3.95
N ARG A 537 -44.83 -7.69 3.69
CA ARG A 537 -45.44 -6.50 3.07
C ARG A 537 -45.15 -5.23 3.88
N ARG A 538 -45.29 -5.31 5.20
CA ARG A 538 -45.00 -4.17 6.10
C ARG A 538 -43.51 -3.79 6.08
N LEU A 539 -42.61 -4.76 5.98
CA LEU A 539 -41.17 -4.51 5.82
C LEU A 539 -40.89 -3.75 4.50
N VAL A 540 -41.43 -4.24 3.39
CA VAL A 540 -41.28 -3.59 2.08
C VAL A 540 -41.85 -2.17 2.07
N GLU A 541 -43.03 -1.96 2.67
CA GLU A 541 -43.65 -0.63 2.82
C GLU A 541 -42.77 0.30 3.66
N THR A 542 -42.24 -0.19 4.79
CA THR A 542 -41.38 0.57 5.70
C THR A 542 -40.10 1.02 4.99
N VAL A 543 -39.43 0.11 4.27
CA VAL A 543 -38.22 0.42 3.49
C VAL A 543 -38.54 1.40 2.36
N SER A 544 -39.63 1.16 1.61
CA SER A 544 -40.06 2.02 0.50
C SER A 544 -40.37 3.44 0.98
N GLY A 545 -40.92 3.57 2.19
CA GLY A 545 -41.25 4.84 2.83
C GLY A 545 -40.02 5.72 3.14
N LEU A 546 -38.84 5.13 3.34
CA LEU A 546 -37.61 5.88 3.63
C LEU A 546 -37.26 6.89 2.52
N GLY A 547 -37.41 6.49 1.26
CA GLY A 547 -37.10 7.32 0.10
C GLY A 547 -37.99 8.57 -0.04
N ARG A 548 -39.18 8.59 0.57
CA ARG A 548 -40.10 9.75 0.52
C ARG A 548 -39.75 10.83 1.54
N SER A 549 -38.94 10.52 2.55
CA SER A 549 -38.54 11.45 3.61
C SER A 549 -37.27 12.25 3.31
N VAL A 550 -36.47 11.83 2.31
CA VAL A 550 -35.16 12.45 1.97
C VAL A 550 -35.30 13.58 0.95
N SER A 551 -36.51 13.80 0.39
CA SER A 551 -36.80 14.84 -0.60
C SER A 551 -36.67 16.29 -0.11
N SER A 552 -36.34 16.53 1.17
CA SER A 552 -36.24 17.88 1.75
C SER A 552 -34.81 18.37 2.02
N SER A 553 -33.74 17.66 1.64
CA SER A 553 -32.40 18.23 1.84
C SER A 553 -31.34 17.67 0.88
N ARG A 554 -30.76 18.63 0.13
CA ARG A 554 -29.55 18.58 -0.73
C ARG A 554 -29.70 17.99 -2.14
N LYS A 555 -29.92 18.90 -3.08
CA LYS A 555 -29.31 18.83 -4.42
C LYS A 555 -27.78 18.87 -4.26
N LEU A 556 -27.10 17.79 -4.65
CA LEU A 556 -25.72 17.88 -5.15
C LEU A 556 -25.71 17.21 -6.53
N GLY A 557 -25.14 17.93 -7.50
CA GLY A 557 -25.22 17.61 -8.93
C GLY A 557 -24.49 16.32 -9.29
N SER A 558 -25.15 15.50 -10.11
CA SER A 558 -24.52 14.42 -10.85
C SER A 558 -24.08 14.95 -12.22
N THR A 559 -22.78 15.04 -12.46
CA THR A 559 -22.25 15.01 -13.82
C THR A 559 -21.90 13.57 -14.14
N GLY A 560 -22.74 12.95 -14.99
CA GLY A 560 -22.48 11.62 -15.53
C GLY A 560 -21.39 11.69 -16.58
N THR A 561 -20.48 10.72 -16.57
CA THR A 561 -19.66 10.38 -17.74
C THR A 561 -19.58 8.87 -17.86
N THR A 562 -20.31 8.35 -18.85
CA THR A 562 -20.19 7.00 -19.39
C THR A 562 -18.90 6.88 -20.18
N ALA A 563 -18.02 5.97 -19.78
CA ALA A 563 -16.98 5.42 -20.65
C ALA A 563 -16.68 3.98 -20.23
N GLY A 564 -17.24 3.03 -20.99
CA GLY A 564 -16.82 1.63 -20.94
C GLY A 564 -15.40 1.52 -21.48
N ARG A 565 -14.45 1.19 -20.60
CA ARG A 565 -13.15 0.63 -20.98
C ARG A 565 -12.89 -0.57 -20.07
N ARG A 566 -12.36 -1.64 -20.64
CA ARG A 566 -12.01 -2.89 -19.96
C ARG A 566 -10.97 -2.60 -18.87
N TRP A 567 -11.30 -2.86 -17.61
CA TRP A 567 -10.41 -2.66 -16.48
C TRP A 567 -9.51 -3.88 -16.29
N SER A 568 -8.19 -3.68 -16.39
CA SER A 568 -7.15 -4.68 -16.20
C SER A 568 -6.35 -4.46 -14.91
N HIS A 569 -7.01 -4.04 -13.82
CA HIS A 569 -6.34 -3.51 -12.63
C HIS A 569 -5.77 -4.55 -11.64
N ALA A 570 -6.09 -5.84 -11.76
CA ALA A 570 -5.38 -6.89 -11.00
C ALA A 570 -3.94 -7.15 -11.49
N ARG A 571 -3.41 -6.34 -12.42
CA ARG A 571 -2.10 -6.53 -13.06
C ARG A 571 -0.97 -5.71 -12.46
N SER A 572 -1.24 -4.55 -11.84
CA SER A 572 -0.16 -3.60 -11.53
C SER A 572 0.59 -3.92 -10.22
N ALA A 573 -0.12 -4.39 -9.18
CA ALA A 573 0.51 -4.71 -7.89
C ALA A 573 1.50 -5.90 -7.93
N MET A 574 1.44 -6.76 -8.96
CA MET A 574 2.30 -7.96 -9.08
C MET A 574 3.13 -8.03 -10.37
N ARG A 575 3.02 -7.08 -11.30
CA ARG A 575 3.86 -7.07 -12.53
C ARG A 575 5.21 -6.38 -12.37
N GLY A 576 5.40 -5.55 -11.34
CA GLY A 576 6.71 -5.03 -10.96
C GLY A 576 7.57 -6.04 -10.19
N TRP A 577 7.13 -7.30 -10.10
CA TRP A 577 7.79 -8.37 -9.38
C TRP A 577 8.35 -9.39 -10.38
N LYS A 578 9.22 -8.93 -11.28
CA LYS A 578 10.09 -9.79 -12.07
C LYS A 578 11.53 -9.35 -11.89
#